data_AF-A0A966SGF3-F1
#
_entry.id   AF-A0A966SGF3-F1
#
_cell.length_a   1.000
_cell.length_b   1.000
_cell.length_c   1.000
_cell.angle_alpha   90.00
_cell.angle_beta   90.00
_cell.angle_gamma   90.00
#
_symmetry.space_group_name_H-M   'P 1'
#
loop_
_entity.id
_entity.type
_entity.pdbx_description
1 polymer ?
#
loop_
_entity_poly.entity_id
_entity_poly.type
_entity_poly.pdbx_seq_one_letter_code
_entity_poly.pdbx_strand_id
1 'polypeptide(L)' 'MYYQLQAPNTAAMKAAYWEAEFAGMDPYWLESNVFELGTGNIEKVSALISKYKLDILVESDYQPTGYRR' A
#
# COMPACT_ATOMS: atom_id res chain seq x y z
N MET A 1 1.30 -8.16 8.04
CA MET A 1 2.16 -8.07 6.86
C MET A 1 2.33 -6.62 6.48
N TYR A 2 3.43 -6.34 5.80
CA TYR A 2 3.84 -5.03 5.34
C TYR A 2 4.04 -5.10 3.83
N TYR A 3 3.44 -4.15 3.13
CA TYR A 3 3.57 -4.00 1.68
C TYR A 3 4.04 -2.59 1.35
N GLN A 4 5.04 -2.48 0.48
CA GLN A 4 5.37 -1.24 -0.20
C GLN A 4 4.93 -1.36 -1.64
N LEU A 5 3.99 -0.50 -2.04
CA LEU A 5 3.34 -0.56 -3.34
C LEU A 5 3.68 0.68 -4.17
N GLN A 6 3.95 0.46 -5.45
CA GLN A 6 4.16 1.51 -6.43
C GLN A 6 3.02 1.52 -7.44
N ALA A 7 2.39 2.68 -7.62
CA ALA A 7 1.37 2.85 -8.64
C ALA A 7 2.00 3.31 -9.98
N PRO A 8 1.38 2.95 -11.11
CA PRO A 8 1.88 3.30 -12.44
C PRO A 8 1.80 4.80 -12.73
N ASN A 9 0.86 5.50 -12.08
CA ASN A 9 0.68 6.94 -12.23
C ASN A 9 0.07 7.55 -10.96
N THR A 10 0.07 8.88 -10.89
CA THR A 10 -0.38 9.63 -9.71
C THR A 10 -1.90 9.51 -9.48
N ALA A 11 -2.70 9.32 -10.53
CA ALA A 11 -4.14 9.12 -10.38
C ALA A 11 -4.46 7.77 -9.74
N ALA A 12 -3.79 6.70 -10.19
CA ALA A 12 -3.89 5.36 -9.63
C ALA A 12 -3.38 5.34 -8.18
N MET A 13 -2.29 6.03 -7.88
CA MET A 13 -1.79 6.16 -6.50
C MET A 13 -2.85 6.79 -5.59
N LYS A 14 -3.38 7.96 -5.96
CA LYS A 14 -4.38 8.66 -5.14
C LYS A 14 -5.64 7.82 -4.95
N ALA A 15 -6.12 7.16 -5.99
CA ALA A 15 -7.30 6.31 -5.90
C ALA A 15 -7.06 5.09 -4.99
N ALA A 16 -5.93 4.40 -5.15
CA ALA A 16 -5.55 3.27 -4.30
C ALA A 16 -5.35 3.69 -2.84
N TYR A 17 -4.71 4.85 -2.61
CA TYR A 17 -4.50 5.41 -1.28
C TYR A 17 -5.83 5.69 -0.57
N TRP A 18 -6.75 6.42 -1.22
CA TRP A 18 -8.05 6.73 -0.61
C TRP A 18 -8.92 5.49 -0.40
N GLU A 19 -8.89 4.53 -1.33
CA GLU A 19 -9.60 3.26 -1.14
C GLU A 19 -9.03 2.46 0.05
N ALA A 20 -7.70 2.48 0.22
CA ALA A 20 -7.06 1.87 1.37
C ALA A 20 -7.41 2.56 2.70
N GLU A 21 -7.46 3.90 2.73
CA GLU A 21 -7.96 4.68 3.88
C GLU A 21 -9.40 4.27 4.24
N PHE A 22 -10.32 4.29 3.27
CA PHE A 22 -11.72 3.91 3.51
C PHE A 22 -11.90 2.44 3.91
N ALA A 23 -11.00 1.56 3.46
CA ALA A 23 -10.99 0.16 3.83
C ALA A 23 -10.37 -0.13 5.21
N GLY A 24 -9.83 0.90 5.88
CA GLY A 24 -9.19 0.81 7.19
C GLY A 24 -7.81 0.14 7.15
N MET A 25 -7.07 0.32 6.06
CA MET A 25 -5.74 -0.30 5.86
C MET A 25 -4.56 0.61 6.24
N ASP A 26 -4.84 1.80 6.78
CA ASP A 26 -3.87 2.80 7.28
C ASP A 26 -2.67 3.00 6.32
N PRO A 27 -2.93 3.45 5.07
CA PRO A 27 -1.86 3.66 4.12
C PRO A 27 -0.95 4.81 4.55
N TYR A 28 0.35 4.62 4.37
CA TYR A 28 1.34 5.67 4.61
C TYR A 28 1.94 6.13 3.27
N TRP A 29 1.73 7.39 2.93
CA TRP A 29 2.35 7.96 1.74
C TRP A 29 3.85 8.21 1.99
N LEU A 30 4.69 7.69 1.11
CA LEU A 30 6.14 7.90 1.14
C LEU A 30 6.53 9.07 0.26
N GLU A 31 6.65 8.81 -1.04
CA GLU A 31 7.07 9.78 -2.05
C GLU A 31 6.58 9.34 -3.43
N SER A 32 6.47 10.30 -4.35
CA SER A 32 6.05 10.04 -5.73
C SER A 32 4.74 9.23 -5.80
N ASN A 33 4.75 8.08 -6.49
CA ASN A 33 3.63 7.16 -6.63
C ASN A 33 3.76 5.94 -5.70
N VAL A 34 4.53 6.05 -4.61
CA VAL A 34 4.81 4.93 -3.68
C VAL A 34 4.12 5.18 -2.34
N PHE A 35 3.54 4.12 -1.79
CA PHE A 35 2.93 4.14 -0.46
C PHE A 35 3.09 2.77 0.22
N GLU A 36 3.01 2.78 1.55
CA GLU A 36 3.10 1.59 2.39
C GLU A 36 1.72 1.20 2.93
N LEU A 37 1.53 -0.10 3.15
CA LEU A 37 0.36 -0.67 3.81
C LEU A 37 0.83 -1.62 4.91
N GLY A 38 0.50 -1.30 6.16
CA GLY A 38 0.64 -2.21 7.29
C GLY A 38 -0.69 -2.90 7.57
N THR A 39 -0.88 -4.13 7.09
CA THR A 39 -2.14 -4.85 7.32
C THR A 39 -1.98 -6.36 7.44
N GLY A 40 -2.88 -6.99 8.19
CA GLY A 40 -3.03 -8.45 8.23
C GLY A 40 -3.96 -8.99 7.14
N ASN A 41 -4.62 -8.13 6.35
CA ASN A 41 -5.64 -8.54 5.40
C ASN A 41 -5.09 -8.62 3.97
N ILE A 42 -4.45 -9.76 3.64
CA ILE A 42 -3.81 -10.03 2.35
C ILE A 42 -4.83 -9.97 1.19
N GLU A 43 -6.05 -10.44 1.41
CA GLU A 43 -7.10 -10.47 0.39
C GLU A 43 -7.46 -9.07 -0.11
N LYS A 44 -7.62 -8.11 0.82
CA LYS A 44 -7.88 -6.71 0.47
C LYS A 44 -6.72 -6.07 -0.28
N VAL A 45 -5.48 -6.36 0.13
CA VAL A 45 -4.29 -5.85 -0.55
C VAL A 45 -4.20 -6.40 -1.98
N SER A 46 -4.42 -7.71 -2.16
CA SER A 46 -4.45 -8.36 -3.47
C SER A 46 -5.55 -7.77 -4.39
N ALA A 47 -6.73 -7.48 -3.83
CA ALA A 47 -7.79 -6.78 -4.57
C ALA A 47 -7.37 -5.36 -5.00
N LEU A 48 -6.72 -4.60 -4.11
CA LEU A 48 -6.22 -3.26 -4.40
C LEU A 48 -5.15 -3.27 -5.51
N ILE A 49 -4.19 -4.21 -5.40
CA ILE A 49 -3.10 -4.42 -6.37
C ILE A 49 -3.68 -4.72 -7.76
N SER A 50 -4.59 -5.69 -7.84
CA SER A 50 -5.15 -6.12 -9.12
C SER A 50 -6.01 -5.05 -9.80
N LYS A 51 -6.74 -4.25 -9.01
CA LYS A 51 -7.61 -3.16 -9.46
C LYS A 51 -6.83 -1.96 -10.01
N TYR A 52 -5.80 -1.52 -9.28
CA TYR A 52 -5.02 -0.32 -9.64
C TYR A 52 -3.70 -0.63 -10.36
N LYS A 53 -3.42 -1.90 -10.64
CA LYS A 53 -2.18 -2.37 -11.29
C LYS A 53 -0.95 -1.89 -10.54
N LEU A 54 -0.95 -2.10 -9.22
CA LEU A 54 0.15 -1.71 -8.36
C LEU A 54 1.27 -2.74 -8.45
N ASP A 55 2.51 -2.28 -8.45
CA ASP A 55 3.70 -3.12 -8.34
C ASP A 55 4.08 -3.29 -6.87
N ILE A 56 4.44 -4.51 -6.49
CA ILE A 56 4.94 -4.82 -5.15
C ILE A 56 6.44 -4.57 -5.13
N LEU A 57 6.89 -3.53 -4.40
CA LEU A 57 8.30 -3.24 -4.21
C LEU A 57 8.89 -4.04 -3.04
N VAL A 58 8.13 -4.15 -1.96
CA VAL A 58 8.50 -4.90 -0.76
C VAL A 58 7.28 -5.63 -0.25
N GLU A 59 7.46 -6.91 0.05
CA GLU A 59 6.53 -7.73 0.81
C GLU A 59 7.31 -8.32 1.99
N SER A 60 6.82 -8.12 3.20
CA SER A 60 7.47 -8.61 4.41
C SER A 60 6.44 -8.88 5.50
N ASP A 61 6.71 -9.86 6.35
CA ASP A 61 5.88 -10.12 7.53
C ASP A 61 5.98 -9.02 8.59
N TYR A 62 7.09 -8.26 8.56
CA TYR A 62 7.40 -7.17 9.48
C TYR A 62 7.84 -5.91 8.71
N GLN A 63 7.42 -4.72 9.17
CA GLN A 63 7.84 -3.46 8.56
C GLN A 63 9.34 -3.22 8.84
N PRO A 64 10.22 -3.25 7.82
CA PRO A 64 11.66 -3.17 8.02
C PRO A 64 12.12 -1.76 8.47
N THR A 65 11.34 -0.74 8.14
CA THR A 65 11.51 0.64 8.61
C THR A 65 10.94 0.75 10.02
N GLY A 66 11.79 0.57 11.02
CA GLY A 66 11.43 0.61 12.44
C GLY A 66 10.98 1.98 12.98
N TYR A 67 10.07 2.68 12.29
CA TYR A 67 9.35 3.83 12.83
C TYR A 67 8.41 3.35 13.93
N ARG A 68 8.99 3.19 15.12
CA ARG A 68 8.28 3.26 16.40
C ARG A 68 7.67 4.67 16.48
N ARG A 69 6.35 4.77 16.38
CA ARG A 69 5.64 5.90 16.99
C ARG A 69 5.83 5.87 18.50
#